data_AF-A0A419HWJ6-F1
#
_entry.id   AF-A0A419HWJ6-F1
#
_cell.length_a   1.000
_cell.length_b   1.000
_cell.length_c   1.000
_cell.angle_alpha   90.00
_cell.angle_beta   90.00
_cell.angle_gamma   90.00
#
_symmetry.space_group_name_H-M   'P 1'
#
loop_
_entity.id
_entity.type
_entity.pdbx_description
1 polymer ?
#
loop_
_entity_poly.entity_id
_entity_poly.type
_entity_poly.pdbx_seq_one_letter_code
_entity_poly.pdbx_strand_id
1 'polypeptide(L)'
;MLDGPGFHVDVDVVDGAARGVRDSVRDQNNFELRGLCGDSGLYGHAGLHDALMDYCVKWSAGLDVLTGDASEIGDTLSRAVQAYRSIDEAASRTLGGDPGTGAFEGG
;
A
#
# COMPACT_ATOMS: atom_id res chain seq x y z
N MET A 1 12.39 -14.62 -28.27
CA MET A 1 11.71 -14.45 -26.97
C MET A 1 12.50 -13.39 -26.23
N LEU A 2 11.94 -12.19 -26.12
CA LEU A 2 12.66 -10.97 -25.74
C LEU A 2 12.76 -10.84 -24.21
N ASP A 3 13.59 -11.68 -23.58
CA ASP A 3 13.95 -11.50 -22.17
C ASP A 3 15.33 -10.83 -22.11
N GLY A 4 15.33 -9.50 -22.17
CA GLY A 4 16.54 -8.71 -21.90
C GLY A 4 16.94 -8.81 -20.44
N PRO A 5 18.22 -8.59 -20.06
CA PRO A 5 18.74 -8.79 -18.70
C PRO A 5 18.27 -7.74 -17.66
N GLY A 6 17.08 -7.16 -17.86
CA GLY A 6 16.50 -6.14 -17.00
C GLY A 6 15.78 -6.73 -15.77
N PHE A 7 15.55 -5.87 -14.77
CA PHE A 7 14.72 -6.20 -13.62
C PHE A 7 13.25 -6.32 -14.09
N HIS A 8 12.72 -7.53 -14.08
CA HIS A 8 11.29 -7.77 -14.34
C HIS A 8 10.52 -7.55 -13.04
N VAL A 9 9.69 -6.50 -13.02
CA VAL A 9 8.73 -6.28 -11.94
C VAL A 9 7.43 -6.97 -12.29
N ASP A 10 6.99 -7.87 -11.42
CA ASP A 10 5.63 -8.39 -11.45
C ASP A 10 4.67 -7.32 -10.94
N VAL A 11 4.05 -6.61 -11.88
CA VAL A 11 3.20 -5.45 -11.60
C VAL A 11 1.96 -5.85 -10.78
N ASP A 12 1.45 -7.06 -10.96
CA ASP A 12 0.27 -7.54 -10.25
C ASP A 12 0.60 -7.89 -8.79
N VAL A 13 1.79 -8.44 -8.53
CA VAL A 13 2.28 -8.66 -7.17
C VAL A 13 2.48 -7.33 -6.43
N VAL A 14 3.03 -6.30 -7.10
CA VAL A 14 3.21 -4.97 -6.49
C VAL A 14 1.86 -4.29 -6.23
N ASP A 15 0.90 -4.39 -7.14
CA ASP A 15 -0.47 -3.89 -6.96
C ASP A 15 -1.18 -4.61 -5.81
N GLY A 16 -0.99 -5.93 -5.70
CA GLY A 16 -1.46 -6.72 -4.56
C GLY A 16 -0.87 -6.27 -3.23
N ALA A 17 0.45 -6.02 -3.17
CA ALA A 17 1.11 -5.50 -1.97
C ALA A 17 0.58 -4.10 -1.59
N ALA A 18 0.40 -3.21 -2.57
CA ALA A 18 -0.14 -1.88 -2.34
C ALA A 18 -1.56 -1.92 -1.74
N ARG A 19 -2.41 -2.84 -2.22
CA ARG A 19 -3.75 -3.07 -1.66
C ARG A 19 -3.70 -3.64 -0.25
N GLY A 20 -2.89 -4.67 -0.02
CA GLY A 20 -2.77 -5.31 1.29
C GLY A 20 -2.30 -4.35 2.39
N VAL A 21 -1.36 -3.46 2.05
CA VAL A 21 -0.92 -2.39 2.95
C VAL A 21 -2.05 -1.41 3.26
N ARG A 22 -2.78 -0.94 2.23
CA ARG A 22 -3.92 -0.01 2.41
C ARG A 22 -5.05 -0.62 3.23
N ASP A 23 -5.39 -1.89 3.00
CA ASP A 23 -6.41 -2.60 3.78
C ASP A 23 -5.96 -2.74 5.25
N SER A 24 -4.70 -3.09 5.50
CA SER A 24 -4.14 -3.20 6.85
C SER A 24 -4.20 -1.85 7.60
N VAL A 25 -3.89 -0.75 6.92
CA VAL A 25 -4.01 0.61 7.49
C VAL A 25 -5.47 0.94 7.83
N ARG A 26 -6.40 0.66 6.90
CA ARG A 26 -7.84 0.92 7.11
C ARG A 26 -8.36 0.19 8.34
N ASP A 27 -7.94 -1.06 8.54
CA ASP A 27 -8.38 -1.87 9.67
C ASP A 27 -7.85 -1.32 11.01
N GLN A 28 -6.63 -0.75 11.02
CA GLN A 28 -6.08 -0.10 12.22
C GLN A 28 -6.77 1.22 12.57
N ASN A 29 -7.16 2.03 11.58
CA ASN A 29 -7.89 3.28 11.81
C ASN A 29 -9.27 3.08 12.45
N ASN A 30 -9.84 1.87 12.38
CA ASN A 30 -11.14 1.55 12.96
C ASN A 30 -11.09 1.16 14.44
N PHE A 31 -9.91 1.11 15.07
CA PHE A 31 -9.76 0.71 16.48
C PHE A 31 -8.79 1.59 17.25
N GLU A 32 -9.25 2.78 17.67
CA GLU A 32 -8.46 3.65 18.54
C GLU A 32 -8.48 3.16 20.00
N LEU A 33 -7.32 2.75 20.54
CA LEU A 33 -7.18 2.36 21.95
C LEU A 33 -7.45 3.51 22.93
N ARG A 34 -7.45 4.77 22.48
CA ARG A 34 -7.73 5.94 23.32
C ARG A 34 -9.13 5.90 23.96
N GLY A 35 -10.08 5.19 23.35
CA GLY A 35 -11.42 4.98 23.93
C GLY A 35 -11.52 3.79 24.89
N LEU A 36 -10.49 2.94 24.98
CA LEU A 36 -10.55 1.67 25.72
C LEU A 36 -10.50 1.88 27.24
N CYS A 37 -9.80 2.92 27.71
CA CYS A 37 -9.57 3.12 29.14
C CYS A 37 -10.83 3.54 29.92
N GLY A 38 -11.88 4.06 29.27
CA GLY A 38 -13.14 4.40 29.93
C GLY A 38 -13.00 5.41 31.08
N ASP A 39 -14.03 5.50 31.94
CA ASP A 39 -14.01 6.41 33.09
C ASP A 39 -13.19 5.88 34.26
N SER A 40 -12.49 6.78 34.96
CA SER A 40 -11.66 6.44 36.13
C SER A 40 -12.43 5.77 37.27
N GLY A 41 -13.74 6.04 37.40
CA GLY A 41 -14.63 5.42 38.38
C GLY A 41 -14.88 3.93 38.15
N LEU A 42 -14.52 3.39 36.98
CA LEU A 42 -14.55 1.94 36.69
C LEU A 42 -13.39 1.20 37.37
N TYR A 43 -12.41 1.93 37.89
CA TYR A 43 -11.21 1.38 38.50
C TYR A 43 -11.24 1.59 40.01
N GLY A 44 -10.92 0.54 40.76
CA GLY A 44 -10.79 0.62 42.22
C GLY A 44 -9.55 1.41 42.70
N HIS A 45 -8.70 1.88 41.78
CA HIS A 45 -7.47 2.60 42.09
C HIS A 45 -7.08 3.55 40.95
N ALA A 46 -6.91 4.84 41.27
CA ALA A 46 -6.58 5.88 40.28
C ALA A 46 -5.27 5.59 39.51
N GLY A 47 -4.22 5.14 40.21
CA GLY A 47 -2.95 4.82 39.56
C GLY A 47 -3.02 3.67 38.54
N LEU A 48 -4.02 2.77 38.64
CA LEU A 48 -4.21 1.72 37.63
C LEU A 48 -4.85 2.29 36.37
N HIS A 49 -5.88 3.12 36.54
CA HIS A 49 -6.49 3.87 35.45
C HIS A 49 -5.44 4.71 34.72
N ASP A 50 -4.63 5.48 35.46
CA ASP A 50 -3.65 6.39 34.86
C ASP A 50 -2.57 5.65 34.08
N ALA A 51 -2.11 4.50 34.59
CA ALA A 51 -1.16 3.64 33.88
C ALA A 51 -1.75 3.07 32.58
N LEU A 52 -3.02 2.64 32.60
CA LEU A 52 -3.70 2.14 31.41
C LEU A 52 -3.96 3.25 30.38
N MET A 53 -4.35 4.44 30.85
CA MET A 53 -4.53 5.61 30.00
C MET A 53 -3.22 6.01 29.30
N ASP A 54 -2.10 6.08 30.06
CA ASP A 54 -0.77 6.39 29.50
C ASP A 54 -0.36 5.36 28.43
N TYR A 55 -0.62 4.06 28.69
CA TYR A 55 -0.41 3.02 27.70
C TYR A 55 -1.27 3.22 26.44
N CYS A 56 -2.58 3.42 26.59
CA CYS A 56 -3.50 3.64 25.47
C CYS A 56 -3.08 4.84 24.61
N VAL A 57 -2.70 5.96 25.23
CA VAL A 57 -2.26 7.18 24.52
C VAL A 57 -0.98 6.92 23.73
N LYS A 58 0.06 6.37 24.38
CA LYS A 58 1.35 6.08 23.73
C LYS A 58 1.21 5.07 22.61
N TRP A 59 0.43 4.02 22.83
CA TRP A 59 0.20 2.98 21.82
C TRP A 59 -0.53 3.56 20.61
N SER A 60 -1.61 4.31 20.81
CA SER A 60 -2.33 4.94 19.70
C SER A 60 -1.45 5.91 18.93
N ALA A 61 -0.62 6.73 19.59
CA ALA A 61 0.33 7.58 18.89
C ALA A 61 1.35 6.78 18.05
N GLY A 62 1.82 5.64 18.56
CA GLY A 62 2.70 4.74 17.80
C GLY A 62 2.01 4.11 16.60
N LEU A 63 0.73 3.72 16.75
CA LEU A 63 -0.08 3.22 15.65
C LEU A 63 -0.30 4.30 14.58
N ASP A 64 -0.61 5.54 14.97
CA ASP A 64 -0.81 6.67 14.05
C ASP A 64 0.44 6.88 13.16
N VAL A 65 1.65 6.78 13.73
CA VAL A 65 2.91 6.87 12.98
C VAL A 65 3.07 5.69 12.03
N LEU A 66 2.88 4.46 12.53
CA LEU A 66 3.06 3.25 11.72
C LEU A 66 2.06 3.18 10.55
N THR A 67 0.81 3.58 10.78
CA THR A 67 -0.22 3.61 9.73
C THR A 67 0.01 4.74 8.74
N GLY A 68 0.56 5.87 9.18
CA GLY A 68 1.05 6.95 8.31
C GLY A 68 2.13 6.44 7.35
N ASP A 69 3.22 5.87 7.87
CA ASP A 69 4.32 5.32 7.07
C ASP A 69 3.84 4.22 6.10
N ALA A 70 2.97 3.33 6.59
CA ALA A 70 2.39 2.29 5.76
C ALA A 70 1.53 2.86 4.62
N SER A 71 0.78 3.94 4.86
CA SER A 71 0.02 4.62 3.80
C SER A 71 0.94 5.16 2.71
N GLU A 72 2.04 5.81 3.10
CA GLU A 72 3.02 6.34 2.14
C GLU A 72 3.68 5.24 1.31
N ILE A 73 3.98 4.09 1.92
CA ILE A 73 4.47 2.90 1.21
C ILE A 73 3.44 2.43 0.18
N GLY A 74 2.18 2.23 0.61
CA GLY A 74 1.10 1.78 -0.26
C GLY A 74 0.89 2.71 -1.47
N ASP A 75 0.91 4.02 -1.25
CA ASP A 75 0.78 5.04 -2.31
C ASP A 75 1.98 5.03 -3.26
N THR A 76 3.18 4.83 -2.73
CA THR A 76 4.39 4.73 -3.54
C THR A 76 4.39 3.50 -4.44
N LEU A 77 4.00 2.33 -3.91
CA LEU A 77 3.83 1.11 -4.71
C LEU A 77 2.77 1.30 -5.80
N SER A 78 1.68 1.99 -5.47
CA SER A 78 0.61 2.29 -6.43
C SER A 78 1.09 3.18 -7.58
N ARG A 79 1.89 4.22 -7.25
CA ARG A 79 2.52 5.09 -8.26
C ARG A 79 3.48 4.31 -9.16
N ALA A 80 4.25 3.39 -8.60
CA ALA A 80 5.14 2.52 -9.38
C ALA A 80 4.35 1.63 -10.36
N VAL A 81 3.26 1.01 -9.92
CA VAL A 81 2.37 0.21 -10.77
C VAL A 81 1.82 1.03 -11.95
N GLN A 82 1.36 2.26 -11.69
CA GLN A 82 0.86 3.15 -12.73
C GLN A 82 1.95 3.50 -13.75
N ALA A 83 3.17 3.81 -13.28
CA ALA A 83 4.31 4.07 -14.15
C ALA A 83 4.61 2.87 -15.06
N TYR A 84 4.71 1.66 -14.50
CA TYR A 84 4.94 0.44 -15.29
C TYR A 84 3.86 0.23 -16.36
N ARG A 85 2.58 0.31 -15.99
CA ARG A 85 1.45 0.14 -16.94
C ARG A 85 1.50 1.19 -18.06
N SER A 86 1.80 2.45 -17.73
CA SER A 86 1.88 3.51 -18.75
C SER A 86 3.00 3.30 -19.77
N ILE A 87 4.16 2.79 -19.32
CA ILE A 87 5.31 2.50 -20.17
C ILE A 87 4.97 1.31 -21.08
N ASP A 88 4.37 0.26 -20.52
CA ASP A 88 3.96 -0.93 -21.27
C ASP A 88 2.92 -0.59 -22.34
N GLU A 89 1.90 0.20 -21.99
CA GLU A 89 0.93 0.72 -22.97
C GLU A 89 1.59 1.55 -24.07
N ALA A 90 2.53 2.43 -23.74
CA ALA A 90 3.25 3.23 -24.72
C ALA A 90 4.12 2.38 -25.65
N ALA A 91 4.79 1.36 -25.11
CA ALA A 91 5.56 0.40 -25.89
C ALA A 91 4.65 -0.43 -26.82
N SER A 92 3.52 -0.93 -26.31
CA SER A 92 2.55 -1.71 -27.09
C SER A 92 1.99 -0.93 -28.28
N ARG A 93 1.68 0.37 -28.10
CA ARG A 93 1.24 1.25 -29.19
C ARG A 93 2.30 1.43 -30.28
N THR A 94 3.56 1.47 -29.88
CA THR A 94 4.69 1.62 -30.82
C THR A 94 4.93 0.32 -31.60
N LEU A 95 4.75 -0.83 -30.95
CA LEU A 95 4.95 -2.16 -31.55
C LEU A 95 3.76 -2.61 -32.43
N GLY A 96 2.52 -2.20 -32.11
CA GLY A 96 1.34 -2.47 -32.93
C GLY A 96 1.30 -1.73 -34.28
N GLY A 97 2.20 -0.77 -34.47
CA GLY A 97 2.38 -0.01 -35.70
C GLY A 97 3.55 -0.50 -36.56
N ASP A 98 3.91 -1.79 -36.53
CA ASP A 98 4.94 -2.33 -37.43
C ASP A 98 4.39 -2.50 -38.87
N PRO A 99 4.87 -1.72 -39.85
CA PRO A 99 4.51 -1.88 -41.27
C PRO A 99 4.98 -3.22 -41.89
N GLY A 100 5.76 -4.03 -41.16
CA GLY A 100 6.29 -5.31 -41.60
C GLY A 100 5.26 -6.40 -41.95
N THR A 101 3.99 -6.27 -41.51
CA THR A 101 2.94 -7.26 -41.85
C THR A 101 2.39 -7.11 -43.27
N GLY A 102 2.60 -5.97 -43.94
CA GLY A 102 2.20 -5.78 -45.34
C GLY A 102 3.15 -6.38 -46.38
N ALA A 103 4.31 -6.90 -45.96
CA ALA A 103 5.34 -7.41 -46.88
C ALA A 103 5.16 -8.88 -47.30
N PHE A 104 4.16 -9.59 -46.77
CA PHE A 104 3.97 -11.04 -47.01
C PHE A 104 2.77 -11.39 -47.93
N GLU A 105 1.96 -10.43 -48.36
CA GLU A 105 0.83 -10.66 -49.30
C GLU A 105 1.14 -10.27 -50.76
N GLY A 106 2.42 -10.28 -51.15
CA GLY A 106 2.87 -9.90 -52.50
C GLY A 106 3.85 -10.88 -53.15
N GLY A 107 3.77 -12.17 -52.83
CA GLY A 107 4.57 -13.25 -53.44
C GLY A 107 3.77 -14.12 -54.38
#